data_AF-A0A938FV09-F1
#
_entry.id   AF-A0A938FV09-F1
#
_cell.length_a   1.000
_cell.length_b   1.000
_cell.length_c   1.000
_cell.angle_alpha   90.00
_cell.angle_beta   90.00
_cell.angle_gamma   90.00
#
_symmetry.space_group_name_H-M   'P 1'
#
loop_
_entity.id
_entity.type
_entity.pdbx_description
1 polymer ?
#
loop_
_entity_poly.entity_id
_entity_poly.type
_entity_poly.pdbx_seq_one_letter_code
_entity_poly.pdbx_strand_id
1 'polypeptide(L)'
;MPEYLEQLRGLLTRYSVRSGDFVLASGQRSSLYVDAKLTTCRAAATRLVGRAFLEKMRQRGWRPAAIGGLSMGADPIAIAVARESLDWDFRIDA
;
A
#
# COMPACT_ATOMS: atom_id res chain seq x y z
N MET A 1 -16.05 7.14 1.97
CA MET A 1 -14.61 6.81 1.99
C MET A 1 -13.83 8.07 2.27
N PRO A 2 -12.81 8.06 3.15
CA PRO A 2 -11.91 9.20 3.32
C PRO A 2 -11.24 9.62 2.01
N GLU A 3 -10.99 10.93 1.83
CA GLU A 3 -10.43 11.52 0.61
C GLU A 3 -9.10 10.85 0.18
N TYR A 4 -8.21 10.57 1.12
CA TYR A 4 -6.92 9.94 0.82
C TYR A 4 -7.07 8.53 0.23
N LEU A 5 -8.11 7.78 0.61
CA LEU A 5 -8.38 6.46 0.01
C LEU A 5 -8.94 6.59 -1.39
N GLU A 6 -9.70 7.65 -1.67
CA GLU A 6 -10.20 7.93 -3.01
C GLU A 6 -9.04 8.28 -3.96
N GLN A 7 -8.12 9.13 -3.51
CA GLN A 7 -6.90 9.45 -4.25
C GLN A 7 -6.03 8.21 -4.49
N LEU A 8 -5.83 7.38 -3.47
CA LEU A 8 -5.07 6.13 -3.60
C LEU A 8 -5.74 5.16 -4.57
N ARG A 9 -7.07 5.04 -4.51
CA ARG A 9 -7.86 4.25 -5.46
C ARG A 9 -7.63 4.73 -6.89
N GLY A 10 -7.66 6.04 -7.13
CA GLY A 10 -7.39 6.62 -8.44
C GLY A 10 -6.01 6.24 -8.98
N LEU A 11 -4.97 6.29 -8.13
CA LEU A 11 -3.62 5.86 -8.53
C LEU A 11 -3.55 4.36 -8.82
N LEU A 12 -4.14 3.52 -7.97
CA LEU A 12 -4.18 2.06 -8.17
C LEU A 12 -4.91 1.70 -9.47
N THR A 13 -6.08 2.27 -9.71
CA THR A 13 -6.84 2.05 -10.94
C THR A 13 -6.05 2.49 -12.17
N ARG A 14 -5.34 3.63 -12.09
CA ARG A 14 -4.57 4.16 -13.22
C ARG A 14 -3.32 3.35 -13.54
N TYR A 15 -2.59 2.87 -12.53
CA TYR A 15 -1.24 2.32 -12.74
C TYR A 15 -1.11 0.83 -12.43
N SER A 16 -1.97 0.28 -11.59
CA SER A 16 -1.80 -1.06 -11.04
C SER A 16 -2.86 -2.06 -11.49
N VAL A 17 -4.01 -1.60 -11.99
CA VAL A 17 -5.12 -2.48 -12.40
C VAL A 17 -5.10 -2.69 -13.91
N ARG A 18 -5.19 -3.95 -14.34
CA ARG A 18 -5.34 -4.34 -15.74
C ARG A 18 -6.52 -5.29 -15.88
N SER A 19 -7.38 -5.03 -16.86
CA SER A 19 -8.47 -5.94 -17.24
C SER A 19 -8.08 -6.72 -18.49
N GLY A 20 -8.46 -7.99 -18.55
CA GLY A 20 -8.05 -8.90 -19.62
C GLY A 20 -8.35 -10.34 -19.25
N ASP A 21 -7.55 -11.28 -19.74
CA ASP A 21 -7.64 -12.69 -19.40
C ASP A 21 -6.26 -13.14 -18.94
N PHE A 22 -6.13 -13.42 -17.65
CA PHE A 22 -4.86 -13.71 -17.00
C PHE A 22 -4.90 -15.08 -16.35
N VAL A 23 -3.83 -15.84 -16.49
CA VAL A 23 -3.55 -16.99 -15.62
C VAL A 23 -2.67 -16.49 -14.48
N LEU A 24 -3.18 -16.58 -13.25
CA LEU A 24 -2.47 -16.15 -12.05
C LEU A 24 -1.37 -17.15 -11.67
N ALA A 25 -0.48 -16.74 -10.77
CA ALA A 25 0.54 -17.64 -10.22
C ALA A 25 -0.04 -18.87 -9.50
N SER A 26 -1.32 -18.81 -9.08
CA SER A 26 -2.06 -19.96 -8.52
C SER A 26 -2.55 -20.95 -9.60
N GLY A 27 -2.40 -20.64 -10.89
CA GLY A 27 -2.99 -21.37 -12.01
C GLY A 27 -4.45 -21.02 -12.31
N GLN A 28 -5.10 -20.20 -11.47
CA GLN A 28 -6.48 -19.77 -11.70
C GLN A 28 -6.57 -18.69 -12.78
N ARG A 29 -7.70 -18.67 -13.52
CA ARG A 29 -8.01 -17.59 -14.46
C ARG A 29 -8.66 -16.42 -13.74
N SER A 30 -8.29 -15.21 -14.13
CA SER A 30 -8.85 -13.96 -13.61
C SER A 30 -9.04 -12.97 -14.74
N SER A 31 -10.15 -12.23 -14.70
CA SER A 31 -10.37 -11.10 -15.60
C SER A 31 -9.62 -9.83 -15.18
N LEU A 32 -8.98 -9.87 -14.02
CA LEU A 32 -8.28 -8.76 -13.40
C LEU A 32 -6.87 -9.17 -12.96
N TYR A 33 -5.89 -8.33 -13.26
CA TYR A 33 -4.55 -8.42 -12.72
C TYR A 33 -4.19 -7.13 -11.99
N VAL A 34 -3.68 -7.25 -10.77
CA VAL A 34 -3.31 -6.11 -9.92
C VAL A 34 -1.85 -6.19 -9.53
N ASP A 35 -1.02 -5.30 -10.06
CA ASP A 35 0.36 -5.10 -9.62
C ASP A 35 0.51 -3.78 -8.86
N ALA A 36 0.34 -3.85 -7.53
CA ALA A 36 0.42 -2.69 -6.66
C ALA A 36 1.81 -2.03 -6.62
N LYS A 37 2.89 -2.74 -7.00
CA LYS A 37 4.27 -2.18 -7.03
C LYS A 37 4.35 -0.93 -7.89
N LEU A 38 3.60 -0.93 -9.00
CA LEU A 38 3.53 0.20 -9.94
C LEU A 38 2.93 1.48 -9.32
N THR A 39 2.13 1.34 -8.26
CA THR A 39 1.59 2.46 -7.49
C THR A 39 2.45 2.74 -6.26
N THR A 40 2.84 1.73 -5.48
CA THR A 40 3.57 1.93 -4.22
C THR A 40 4.97 2.53 -4.43
N CYS A 41 5.59 2.31 -5.58
CA CYS A 41 6.88 2.94 -5.95
C CYS A 41 6.74 4.39 -6.48
N ARG A 42 5.56 5.02 -6.42
CA ARG A 42 5.36 6.40 -6.89
C ARG A 42 5.35 7.37 -5.73
N ALA A 43 6.08 8.48 -5.88
CA ALA A 43 6.12 9.56 -4.89
C ALA A 43 4.71 10.08 -4.49
N ALA A 44 3.80 10.22 -5.47
CA ALA A 44 2.42 10.66 -5.23
C ALA A 44 1.62 9.68 -4.36
N ALA A 45 2.00 8.39 -4.32
CA ALA A 45 1.32 7.38 -3.53
C ALA A 45 1.91 7.21 -2.13
N THR A 46 3.17 7.61 -1.88
CA THR A 46 3.91 7.33 -0.64
C THR A 46 3.11 7.73 0.60
N ARG A 47 2.68 9.00 0.69
CA ARG A 47 1.86 9.50 1.81
C ARG A 47 0.53 8.73 1.96
N LEU A 48 -0.13 8.46 0.84
CA LEU A 48 -1.46 7.83 0.84
C LEU A 48 -1.40 6.37 1.30
N VAL A 49 -0.38 5.63 0.86
CA VAL A 49 -0.10 4.26 1.28
C VAL A 49 0.21 4.22 2.77
N GLY A 50 1.18 5.04 3.23
CA GLY A 50 1.54 5.10 4.65
C GLY A 50 0.33 5.38 5.53
N ARG A 51 -0.48 6.38 5.15
CA ARG A 51 -1.68 6.75 5.90
C ARG A 51 -2.72 5.64 5.91
N ALA A 52 -2.93 4.95 4.79
CA ALA A 52 -3.88 3.84 4.72
C ALA A 52 -3.53 2.68 5.66
N PHE A 53 -2.25 2.36 5.82
CA PHE A 53 -1.78 1.34 6.75
C PHE A 53 -1.86 1.79 8.20
N LEU A 54 -1.40 3.01 8.53
CA LEU A 54 -1.46 3.54 9.90
C LEU A 54 -2.90 3.64 10.41
N GLU A 55 -3.83 4.09 9.58
CA GLU A 55 -5.26 4.11 9.93
C GLU A 55 -5.81 2.71 10.23
N LYS A 56 -5.42 1.71 9.43
CA LYS A 56 -5.78 0.31 9.66
C LYS A 56 -5.14 -0.28 10.91
N MET A 57 -3.95 0.16 11.30
CA MET A 57 -3.28 -0.24 12.54
C MET A 57 -3.98 0.39 13.75
N ARG A 58 -4.27 1.70 13.69
CA ARG A 58 -5.00 2.43 14.73
C ARG A 58 -6.37 1.82 15.00
N GLN A 59 -7.12 1.47 13.96
CA GLN A 59 -8.43 0.81 14.08
C GLN A 59 -8.35 -0.56 14.79
N ARG A 60 -7.19 -1.22 14.74
CA ARG A 60 -6.92 -2.49 15.45
C ARG A 60 -6.26 -2.30 16.82
N GLY A 61 -5.98 -1.05 17.22
CA GLY A 61 -5.23 -0.75 18.44
C GLY A 61 -3.75 -1.14 18.38
N TRP A 62 -3.18 -1.33 17.19
CA TRP A 62 -1.78 -1.73 17.04
C TRP A 62 -0.84 -0.53 17.12
N ARG A 63 0.27 -0.69 17.84
CA ARG A 63 1.35 0.29 18.00
C ARG A 63 2.72 -0.40 17.83
N PRO A 64 3.04 -0.93 16.64
CA PRO A 64 4.30 -1.63 16.43
C PRO A 64 5.48 -0.65 16.48
N ALA A 65 6.64 -1.12 16.93
CA ALA A 65 7.89 -0.35 16.86
C ALA A 65 8.54 -0.42 15.46
N ALA A 66 8.28 -1.48 14.70
CA ALA A 66 8.86 -1.70 13.38
C ALA A 66 7.86 -2.39 12.42
N ILE A 67 8.08 -2.21 11.12
CA ILE A 67 7.35 -2.85 10.02
C ILE A 67 8.34 -3.43 9.02
N GLY A 68 8.04 -4.59 8.46
CA GLY A 68 8.86 -5.19 7.41
C GLY A 68 8.06 -6.19 6.56
N GLY A 69 8.69 -6.74 5.54
CA GLY A 69 8.10 -7.76 4.68
C GLY A 69 9.08 -8.29 3.64
N LEU A 70 8.57 -9.13 2.74
CA LEU A 70 9.38 -9.66 1.63
C LEU A 70 9.77 -8.54 0.67
N SER A 71 11.06 -8.50 0.32
CA SER A 71 11.67 -7.42 -0.48
C SER A 71 11.05 -7.27 -1.88
N MET A 72 11.36 -6.15 -2.55
CA MET A 72 10.79 -5.64 -3.82
C MET A 72 9.33 -5.21 -3.75
N GLY A 73 8.48 -5.94 -3.03
CA GLY A 73 7.07 -5.62 -2.86
C GLY A 73 6.78 -4.84 -1.58
N ALA A 74 7.34 -5.28 -0.45
CA ALA A 74 7.08 -4.68 0.85
C ALA A 74 7.90 -3.40 1.10
N ASP A 75 9.13 -3.32 0.57
CA ASP A 75 10.06 -2.20 0.79
C ASP A 75 9.42 -0.81 0.59
N PRO A 76 8.76 -0.49 -0.55
CA PRO A 76 8.13 0.81 -0.73
C PRO A 76 6.96 1.06 0.24
N ILE A 77 6.29 0.01 0.72
CA ILE A 77 5.20 0.12 1.68
C ILE A 77 5.76 0.38 3.09
N ALA A 78 6.76 -0.39 3.51
CA ALA A 78 7.42 -0.24 4.81
C ALA A 78 7.99 1.18 4.95
N ILE A 79 8.74 1.65 3.96
CA ILE A 79 9.31 3.01 3.95
C ILE A 79 8.21 4.08 3.97
N ALA A 80 7.12 3.89 3.20
CA ALA A 80 6.00 4.83 3.21
C ALA A 80 5.31 4.92 4.57
N VAL A 81 5.13 3.79 5.26
CA VAL A 81 4.56 3.73 6.61
C VAL A 81 5.49 4.39 7.61
N ALA A 82 6.79 4.05 7.59
CA ALA A 82 7.76 4.65 8.50
C ALA A 82 7.82 6.17 8.34
N ARG A 83 7.90 6.68 7.09
CA ARG A 83 7.89 8.12 6.83
C ARG A 83 6.62 8.78 7.34
N GLU A 84 5.45 8.22 7.03
CA GLU A 84 4.17 8.83 7.42
C GLU A 84 3.96 8.80 8.94
N SER A 85 4.52 7.80 9.64
CA SER A 85 4.43 7.69 11.10
C SER A 85 5.09 8.85 11.85
N LEU A 86 5.97 9.61 11.19
CA LEU A 86 6.56 10.83 11.78
C LEU A 86 5.51 11.87 12.16
N ASP A 87 4.34 11.86 11.50
CA ASP A 87 3.24 12.79 11.75
C ASP A 87 2.16 12.19 12.69
N TRP A 88 2.45 11.06 13.35
CA TRP A 88 1.53 10.31 14.21
C TRP A 88 2.00 10.26 15.67
N ASP A 89 1.15 9.75 16.57
CA ASP A 89 1.41 9.66 18.01
C ASP A 89 2.45 8.60 18.39
N PHE A 90 2.85 7.75 17.45
CA PHE A 90 3.93 6.78 17.61
C PHE A 90 4.69 6.62 16.28
N ARG A 91 5.97 6.31 16.39
CA ARG A 91 6.87 6.11 15.25
C ARG A 91 7.05 4.63 14.96
N ILE A 92 7.22 4.30 13.69
CA ILE A 92 7.48 2.95 13.20
C ILE A 92 8.73 2.99 12.34
N ASP A 93 9.71 2.14 12.63
CA ASP A 93 10.89 1.96 11.79
C ASP A 93 10.63 0.91 10.69
N ALA A 94 11.25 1.08 9.52
CA ALA A 94 11.13 0.17 8.36
C ALA A 94 12.40 -0.66 8.16
#